data_AF-A0A954MZK1-F1
#
_entry.id   AF-A0A954MZK1-F1
#
_cell.length_a   1.000
_cell.length_b   1.000
_cell.length_c   1.000
_cell.angle_alpha   90.00
_cell.angle_beta   90.00
_cell.angle_gamma   90.00
#
_symmetry.space_group_name_H-M   'P 1'
#
loop_
_entity.id
_entity.type
_entity.pdbx_description
1 polymer ?
#
loop_
_entity_poly.entity_id
_entity_poly.type
_entity_poly.pdbx_seq_one_letter_code
_entity_poly.pdbx_strand_id
1 'polypeptide(L)'
;MNEPFLRTFQFLSHSENPHALPVLIAGLGAIAPEIRVAAAESIILRRQTNAHLELIRRIDLHSPGMIEVLRRNLSPLAYALRQSILQGDETLRANALSIASAADSYQHLSTIIQYFERPNIPDRPQVVELIRHLADSFYNFLSLDHHTPQSVRDPLNIRDQLLDNLEQAIPAANPDDLPVLLETLMILAPLDHRSIKNLLRPAPDPIRAAGEKIMMESTHPAVMSKIIELMAYDSAPLKAVQIIRRRTDPEFVSHLIRLIPARLTQNWFNNFKRIDSLNWLENSEEVCEQIPPALHLRLVHLISETNVSDFERHRVLTWVMKNGAPEARSAATRILSEVDNSLVQDLVMNGIESGEEEVQAWATTQ
;
A
#
# COMPACT_ATOMS: atom_id res chain seq x y z
N MET A 1 6.51 22.44 35.99
CA MET A 1 6.22 21.97 37.36
C MET A 1 5.14 20.91 37.22
N ASN A 2 5.40 19.65 37.57
CA ASN A 2 4.40 18.58 37.46
C ASN A 2 3.24 18.88 38.41
N GLU A 3 2.04 18.97 37.86
CA GLU A 3 0.81 19.24 38.60
C GLU A 3 0.57 18.18 39.68
N PRO A 4 0.05 18.55 40.87
CA PRO A 4 -0.15 17.63 41.98
C PRO A 4 -0.91 16.34 41.62
N PHE A 5 -1.85 16.40 40.68
CA PHE A 5 -2.62 15.22 40.26
C PHE A 5 -1.76 14.19 39.50
N LEU A 6 -0.77 14.62 38.69
CA LEU A 6 0.12 13.70 37.99
C LEU A 6 0.93 12.84 38.98
N ARG A 7 1.33 13.43 40.11
CA ARG A 7 1.98 12.68 41.19
C ARG A 7 1.05 11.65 41.82
N THR A 8 -0.24 11.98 41.97
CA THR A 8 -1.25 11.03 42.45
C THR A 8 -1.39 9.84 41.50
N PHE A 9 -1.52 10.09 40.19
CA PHE A 9 -1.60 9.03 39.19
C PHE A 9 -0.34 8.15 39.15
N GLN A 10 0.84 8.77 39.21
CA GLN A 10 2.11 8.04 39.31
C GLN A 10 2.21 7.18 40.58
N PHE A 11 1.70 7.65 41.71
CA PHE A 11 1.63 6.83 42.93
C PHE A 11 0.65 5.66 42.75
N LEU A 12 -0.53 5.93 42.20
CA LEU A 12 -1.55 4.91 41.94
C LEU A 12 -1.08 3.85 40.93
N SER A 13 -0.20 4.18 39.99
CA SER A 13 0.33 3.22 39.02
C SER A 13 1.26 2.17 39.63
N HIS A 14 1.85 2.45 40.80
CA HIS A 14 2.77 1.54 41.50
C HIS A 14 2.18 0.96 42.80
N SER A 15 1.04 1.47 43.25
CA SER A 15 0.39 1.04 44.49
C SER A 15 -0.17 -0.38 44.40
N GLU A 16 0.20 -1.24 45.35
CA GLU A 16 -0.38 -2.59 45.51
C GLU A 16 -1.81 -2.58 46.07
N ASN A 17 -2.30 -1.42 46.54
CA ASN A 17 -3.65 -1.30 47.07
C ASN A 17 -4.72 -1.70 46.02
N PRO A 18 -5.61 -2.66 46.33
CA PRO A 18 -6.67 -3.09 45.40
C PRO A 18 -7.66 -1.97 45.03
N HIS A 19 -7.79 -0.93 45.86
CA HIS A 19 -8.64 0.22 45.59
C HIS A 19 -8.04 1.22 44.60
N ALA A 20 -6.76 1.09 44.24
CA ALA A 20 -6.14 1.97 43.25
C ALA A 20 -6.77 1.78 41.87
N LEU A 21 -7.06 0.54 41.45
CA LEU A 21 -7.62 0.27 40.13
C LEU A 21 -9.04 0.88 39.94
N PRO A 22 -10.01 0.71 40.85
CA PRO A 22 -11.30 1.40 40.77
C PRO A 22 -11.19 2.92 40.61
N VAL A 23 -10.24 3.56 41.30
CA VAL A 23 -9.99 5.01 41.19
C VAL A 23 -9.49 5.37 39.80
N LEU A 24 -8.53 4.59 39.26
CA LEU A 24 -8.03 4.80 37.90
C LEU A 24 -9.12 4.58 36.84
N ILE A 25 -9.95 3.54 37.00
CA ILE A 25 -11.09 3.27 36.12
C ILE A 25 -12.09 4.43 36.15
N ALA A 26 -12.40 4.99 37.33
CA ALA A 26 -13.24 6.17 37.45
C ALA A 26 -12.62 7.39 36.74
N GLY A 27 -11.29 7.53 36.81
CA GLY A 27 -10.53 8.57 36.10
C GLY A 27 -10.69 8.54 34.58
N LEU A 28 -10.92 7.37 33.96
CA LEU A 28 -11.19 7.26 32.52
C LEU A 28 -12.50 7.98 32.11
N GLY A 29 -13.45 8.11 33.03
CA GLY A 29 -14.72 8.81 32.81
C GLY A 29 -14.71 10.28 33.22
N ALA A 30 -13.54 10.85 33.57
CA ALA A 30 -13.45 12.25 33.99
C ALA A 30 -13.74 13.23 32.84
N ILE A 31 -14.32 14.39 33.16
CA ILE A 31 -14.59 15.45 32.18
C ILE A 31 -13.29 16.04 31.61
N ALA A 32 -12.26 16.17 32.45
CA ALA A 32 -10.97 16.74 32.05
C ALA A 32 -10.14 15.72 31.24
N PRO A 33 -9.73 16.04 30.00
CA PRO A 33 -8.94 15.13 29.14
C PRO A 33 -7.62 14.67 29.77
N GLU A 34 -6.94 15.56 30.49
CA GLU A 34 -5.66 15.28 31.16
C GLU A 34 -5.78 14.20 32.23
N ILE A 35 -6.90 14.17 32.97
CA ILE A 35 -7.19 13.15 33.97
C ILE A 35 -7.41 11.79 33.30
N ARG A 36 -8.13 11.77 32.16
CA ARG A 36 -8.37 10.53 31.39
C ARG A 36 -7.06 9.95 30.85
N VAL A 37 -6.20 10.80 30.30
CA VAL A 37 -4.87 10.43 29.79
C VAL A 37 -3.99 9.90 30.92
N ALA A 38 -3.88 10.61 32.04
CA ALA A 38 -3.08 10.17 33.19
C ALA A 38 -3.59 8.86 33.81
N ALA A 39 -4.92 8.67 33.83
CA ALA A 39 -5.53 7.42 34.27
C ALA A 39 -5.16 6.25 33.35
N ALA A 40 -5.27 6.43 32.02
CA ALA A 40 -4.91 5.42 31.05
C ALA A 40 -3.42 5.02 31.14
N GLU A 41 -2.51 6.00 31.17
CA GLU A 41 -1.07 5.73 31.35
C GLU A 41 -0.79 4.96 32.64
N SER A 42 -1.45 5.34 33.74
CA SER A 42 -1.30 4.65 35.03
C SER A 42 -1.82 3.22 35.00
N ILE A 43 -2.93 2.96 34.31
CA ILE A 43 -3.48 1.61 34.13
C ILE A 43 -2.52 0.74 33.31
N ILE A 44 -1.96 1.28 32.24
CA ILE A 44 -0.99 0.60 31.38
C ILE A 44 0.24 0.19 32.20
N LEU A 45 0.79 1.12 32.99
CA LEU A 45 1.98 0.93 33.83
C LEU A 45 1.80 -0.16 34.89
N ARG A 46 0.58 -0.38 35.39
CA ARG A 46 0.29 -1.44 36.39
C ARG A 46 0.48 -2.86 35.86
N ARG A 47 0.52 -3.06 34.53
CA ARG A 47 0.72 -4.38 33.88
C ARG A 47 -0.23 -5.48 34.37
N GLN A 48 -1.46 -5.11 34.76
CA GLN A 48 -2.50 -6.05 35.19
C GLN A 48 -3.49 -6.28 34.05
N THR A 49 -3.65 -7.52 33.60
CA THR A 49 -4.55 -7.87 32.48
C THR A 49 -5.97 -7.36 32.70
N ASN A 50 -6.55 -7.55 33.88
CA ASN A 50 -7.92 -7.09 34.17
C ASN A 50 -8.04 -5.56 34.06
N ALA A 51 -6.99 -4.83 34.42
CA ALA A 51 -6.96 -3.38 34.28
C ALA A 51 -6.90 -2.95 32.80
N HIS A 52 -6.11 -3.67 32.00
CA HIS A 52 -6.04 -3.43 30.55
C HIS A 52 -7.35 -3.76 29.83
N LEU A 53 -8.06 -4.81 30.24
CA LEU A 53 -9.39 -5.13 29.69
C LEU A 53 -10.42 -4.04 30.03
N GLU A 54 -10.41 -3.50 31.25
CA GLU A 54 -11.27 -2.37 31.62
C GLU A 54 -10.91 -1.09 30.87
N LEU A 55 -9.62 -0.85 30.60
CA LEU A 55 -9.19 0.24 29.74
C LEU A 55 -9.79 0.09 28.33
N ILE A 56 -9.61 -1.07 27.69
CA ILE A 56 -10.16 -1.35 26.35
C ILE A 56 -11.68 -1.18 26.33
N ARG A 57 -12.38 -1.65 27.37
CA ARG A 57 -13.85 -1.55 27.46
C ARG A 57 -14.38 -0.12 27.52
N ARG A 58 -13.61 0.83 28.07
CA ARG A 58 -14.10 2.19 28.41
C ARG A 58 -13.41 3.31 27.65
N ILE A 59 -12.54 2.97 26.70
CA ILE A 59 -11.68 3.97 26.08
C ILE A 59 -12.48 4.92 25.17
N ASP A 60 -12.18 6.21 25.27
CA ASP A 60 -12.72 7.23 24.38
C ASP A 60 -11.74 7.47 23.22
N LEU A 61 -12.03 6.85 22.08
CA LEU A 61 -11.22 6.98 20.86
C LEU A 61 -11.41 8.31 20.14
N HIS A 62 -12.30 9.20 20.60
CA HIS A 62 -12.41 10.55 20.03
C HIS A 62 -11.39 11.53 20.62
N SER A 63 -10.67 11.13 21.68
CA SER A 63 -9.63 11.95 22.31
C SER A 63 -8.26 11.72 21.63
N PRO A 64 -7.66 12.72 20.95
CA PRO A 64 -6.37 12.57 20.31
C PRO A 64 -5.25 12.19 21.29
N GLY A 65 -5.31 12.71 22.52
CA GLY A 65 -4.35 12.38 23.57
C GLY A 65 -4.43 10.91 23.99
N MET A 66 -5.63 10.31 23.97
CA MET A 66 -5.81 8.89 24.29
C MET A 66 -5.24 7.98 23.21
N ILE A 67 -5.48 8.31 21.93
CA ILE A 67 -4.89 7.58 20.80
C ILE A 67 -3.37 7.59 20.89
N GLU A 68 -2.77 8.73 21.22
CA GLU A 68 -1.32 8.85 21.35
C GLU A 68 -0.76 8.03 22.52
N VAL A 69 -1.47 7.99 23.66
CA VAL A 69 -1.12 7.09 24.79
C VAL A 69 -1.15 5.63 24.34
N LEU A 70 -2.18 5.22 23.62
CA LEU A 70 -2.31 3.85 23.11
C LEU A 70 -1.16 3.51 22.16
N ARG A 71 -0.90 4.37 21.16
CA ARG A 71 0.16 4.17 20.16
C ARG A 71 1.52 3.96 20.81
N ARG A 72 1.85 4.75 21.84
CA ARG A 72 3.11 4.62 22.60
C ARG A 72 3.19 3.37 23.47
N ASN A 73 2.05 2.77 23.80
CA ASN A 73 1.95 1.70 24.80
C ASN A 73 1.25 0.44 24.28
N LEU A 74 1.28 0.22 22.96
CA LEU A 74 0.67 -0.97 22.34
C LEU A 74 1.29 -2.28 22.82
N SER A 75 2.61 -2.31 23.08
CA SER A 75 3.31 -3.53 23.50
C SER A 75 2.81 -4.06 24.87
N PRO A 76 2.71 -3.24 25.94
CA PRO A 76 2.07 -3.66 27.20
C PRO A 76 0.63 -4.15 27.05
N LEU A 77 -0.12 -3.61 26.08
CA LEU A 77 -1.53 -3.94 25.85
C LEU A 77 -1.73 -5.18 24.95
N ALA A 78 -0.66 -5.72 24.36
CA ALA A 78 -0.77 -6.70 23.28
C ALA A 78 -1.56 -7.95 23.68
N TYR A 79 -1.33 -8.46 24.90
CA TYR A 79 -2.05 -9.62 25.40
C TYR A 79 -3.55 -9.32 25.61
N ALA A 80 -3.88 -8.18 26.22
CA ALA A 80 -5.27 -7.80 26.48
C ALA A 80 -6.05 -7.51 25.19
N LEU A 81 -5.41 -6.86 24.19
CA LEU A 81 -5.98 -6.66 22.86
C LEU A 81 -6.24 -8.00 22.16
N ARG A 82 -5.27 -8.92 22.20
CA ARG A 82 -5.46 -10.25 21.62
C ARG A 82 -6.62 -11.00 22.26
N GLN A 83 -6.70 -11.01 23.59
CA GLN A 83 -7.80 -11.63 24.34
C GLN A 83 -9.14 -11.00 23.98
N SER A 84 -9.19 -9.66 23.90
CA SER A 84 -10.40 -8.91 23.56
C SER A 84 -10.89 -9.21 22.14
N ILE A 85 -9.99 -9.32 21.16
CA ILE A 85 -10.33 -9.64 19.77
C ILE A 85 -10.87 -11.08 19.66
N LEU A 86 -10.17 -12.05 20.26
CA LEU A 86 -10.49 -13.47 20.07
C LEU A 86 -11.59 -14.00 20.99
N GLN A 87 -11.68 -13.49 22.22
CA GLN A 87 -12.53 -14.05 23.28
C GLN A 87 -13.46 -13.02 23.91
N GLY A 88 -13.34 -11.74 23.56
CA GLY A 88 -14.18 -10.67 24.10
C GLY A 88 -15.64 -10.80 23.69
N ASP A 89 -16.51 -10.23 24.52
CA ASP A 89 -17.88 -9.90 24.15
C ASP A 89 -17.90 -8.87 23.01
N GLU A 90 -19.08 -8.63 22.44
CA GLU A 90 -19.27 -7.74 21.29
C GLU A 90 -18.67 -6.35 21.52
N THR A 91 -18.95 -5.73 22.66
CA THR A 91 -18.45 -4.40 23.02
C THR A 91 -16.93 -4.38 23.17
N LEU A 92 -16.37 -5.34 23.90
CA LEU A 92 -14.93 -5.39 24.13
C LEU A 92 -14.16 -5.67 22.84
N ARG A 93 -14.72 -6.51 21.96
CA ARG A 93 -14.15 -6.81 20.65
C ARG A 93 -14.19 -5.60 19.72
N ALA A 94 -15.34 -4.94 19.61
CA ALA A 94 -15.50 -3.74 18.80
C ALA A 94 -14.48 -2.67 19.21
N ASN A 95 -14.37 -2.39 20.51
CA ASN A 95 -13.38 -1.45 21.01
C ASN A 95 -11.94 -1.88 20.72
N ALA A 96 -11.61 -3.16 20.87
CA ALA A 96 -10.27 -3.65 20.58
C ALA A 96 -9.89 -3.52 19.09
N LEU A 97 -10.84 -3.78 18.18
CA LEU A 97 -10.64 -3.55 16.74
C LEU A 97 -10.48 -2.05 16.44
N SER A 98 -11.27 -1.19 17.06
CA SER A 98 -11.14 0.26 16.90
C SER A 98 -9.82 0.80 17.46
N ILE A 99 -9.33 0.28 18.59
CA ILE A 99 -7.99 0.60 19.11
C ILE A 99 -6.91 0.15 18.12
N ALA A 100 -7.02 -1.08 17.60
CA ALA A 100 -6.04 -1.60 16.65
C ALA A 100 -5.96 -0.72 15.38
N SER A 101 -7.12 -0.23 14.90
CA SER A 101 -7.20 0.75 13.81
C SER A 101 -6.56 2.08 14.17
N ALA A 102 -7.01 2.74 15.25
CA ALA A 102 -6.59 4.10 15.59
C ALA A 102 -5.11 4.20 15.98
N ALA A 103 -4.53 3.12 16.51
CA ALA A 103 -3.14 3.07 16.92
C ALA A 103 -2.22 2.39 15.88
N ASP A 104 -2.73 2.06 14.68
CA ASP A 104 -2.00 1.40 13.59
C ASP A 104 -1.28 0.13 14.07
N SER A 105 -1.99 -0.71 14.81
CA SER A 105 -1.43 -1.83 15.55
C SER A 105 -1.17 -3.05 14.67
N TYR A 106 -0.28 -2.94 13.70
CA TYR A 106 0.04 -4.01 12.74
C TYR A 106 0.57 -5.29 13.40
N GLN A 107 1.16 -5.22 14.60
CA GLN A 107 1.53 -6.42 15.38
C GLN A 107 0.33 -7.33 15.72
N HIS A 108 -0.90 -6.79 15.70
CA HIS A 108 -2.13 -7.54 15.94
C HIS A 108 -2.78 -8.07 14.66
N LEU A 109 -2.23 -7.75 13.48
CA LEU A 109 -2.80 -8.18 12.20
C LEU A 109 -2.95 -9.71 12.13
N SER A 110 -1.99 -10.49 12.66
CA SER A 110 -2.08 -11.95 12.81
C SER A 110 -3.30 -12.39 13.64
N THR A 111 -3.59 -11.67 14.72
CA THR A 111 -4.74 -11.97 15.59
C THR A 111 -6.05 -11.63 14.89
N ILE A 112 -6.06 -10.53 14.13
CA ILE A 112 -7.23 -10.08 13.37
C ILE A 112 -7.53 -11.08 12.24
N ILE A 113 -6.50 -11.58 11.54
CA ILE A 113 -6.63 -12.64 10.53
C ILE A 113 -7.19 -13.91 11.19
N GLN A 114 -6.66 -14.33 12.35
CA GLN A 114 -7.20 -15.48 13.09
C GLN A 114 -8.68 -15.29 13.49
N TYR A 115 -9.10 -14.07 13.82
CA TYR A 115 -10.50 -13.77 14.07
C TYR A 115 -11.35 -13.83 12.79
N PHE A 116 -10.80 -13.30 11.69
CA PHE A 116 -11.42 -13.26 10.37
C PHE A 116 -11.68 -14.64 9.74
N GLU A 117 -10.83 -15.61 10.04
CA GLU A 117 -10.97 -17.03 9.63
C GLU A 117 -12.24 -17.70 10.21
N ARG A 118 -12.83 -17.14 11.28
CA ARG A 118 -14.03 -17.73 11.88
C ARG A 118 -15.23 -17.58 10.94
N PRO A 119 -16.02 -18.64 10.73
CA PRO A 119 -17.23 -18.53 9.92
C PRO A 119 -18.23 -17.57 10.56
N ASN A 120 -18.91 -16.78 9.74
CA ASN A 120 -20.05 -15.94 10.14
C ASN A 120 -19.78 -14.93 11.28
N ILE A 121 -18.64 -14.23 11.25
CA ILE A 121 -18.42 -13.09 12.16
C ILE A 121 -19.36 -11.92 11.79
N PRO A 122 -20.03 -11.28 12.77
CA PRO A 122 -20.97 -10.19 12.50
C PRO A 122 -20.28 -8.96 11.91
N ASP A 123 -19.04 -8.71 12.33
CA ASP A 123 -18.28 -7.51 11.99
C ASP A 123 -17.40 -7.70 10.74
N ARG A 124 -17.69 -8.71 9.91
CA ARG A 124 -16.84 -9.12 8.77
C ARG A 124 -16.40 -7.95 7.87
N PRO A 125 -17.29 -7.04 7.43
CA PRO A 125 -16.88 -5.91 6.58
C PRO A 125 -15.89 -4.97 7.28
N GLN A 126 -16.09 -4.70 8.58
CA GLN A 126 -15.20 -3.83 9.36
C GLN A 126 -13.82 -4.46 9.54
N VAL A 127 -13.77 -5.78 9.71
CA VAL A 127 -12.51 -6.53 9.82
C VAL A 127 -11.74 -6.53 8.49
N VAL A 128 -12.42 -6.65 7.34
CA VAL A 128 -11.79 -6.55 6.02
C VAL A 128 -11.12 -5.20 5.83
N GLU A 129 -11.84 -4.11 6.11
CA GLU A 129 -11.29 -2.75 5.99
C GLU A 129 -10.13 -2.53 6.97
N LEU A 130 -10.21 -3.08 8.18
CA LEU A 130 -9.12 -3.03 9.14
C LEU A 130 -7.87 -3.79 8.67
N ILE A 131 -8.03 -4.98 8.07
CA ILE A 131 -6.91 -5.75 7.52
C ILE A 131 -6.21 -4.94 6.43
N ARG A 132 -6.98 -4.33 5.50
CA ARG A 132 -6.44 -3.48 4.44
C ARG A 132 -5.71 -2.26 4.99
N HIS A 133 -6.34 -1.53 5.92
CA HIS A 133 -5.75 -0.35 6.57
C HIS A 133 -4.42 -0.70 7.25
N LEU A 134 -4.38 -1.80 8.00
CA LEU A 134 -3.16 -2.22 8.71
C LEU A 134 -2.09 -2.74 7.76
N ALA A 135 -2.48 -3.42 6.66
CA ALA A 135 -1.54 -3.86 5.64
C ALA A 135 -0.88 -2.67 4.93
N ASP A 136 -1.66 -1.67 4.53
CA ASP A 136 -1.16 -0.44 3.90
C ASP A 136 -0.29 0.37 4.89
N SER A 137 -0.77 0.57 6.12
CA SER A 137 -0.01 1.26 7.16
C SER A 137 1.33 0.57 7.44
N PHE A 138 1.35 -0.77 7.45
CA PHE A 138 2.58 -1.53 7.65
C PHE A 138 3.49 -1.50 6.42
N TYR A 139 2.94 -1.54 5.21
CA TYR A 139 3.70 -1.35 3.98
C TYR A 139 4.39 0.03 3.94
N ASN A 140 3.66 1.10 4.27
CA ASN A 140 4.18 2.46 4.36
C ASN A 140 5.26 2.57 5.46
N PHE A 141 5.06 1.89 6.59
CA PHE A 141 6.07 1.82 7.64
C PHE A 141 7.36 1.12 7.17
N LEU A 142 7.25 0.06 6.36
CA LEU A 142 8.40 -0.66 5.82
C LEU A 142 9.12 0.08 4.69
N SER A 143 8.42 0.93 3.94
CA SER A 143 8.97 1.67 2.80
C SER A 143 9.64 2.99 3.19
N LEU A 144 9.28 3.57 4.33
CA LEU A 144 9.92 4.77 4.87
C LEU A 144 11.26 4.40 5.53
N ASP A 145 12.36 4.59 4.80
CA ASP A 145 13.72 4.22 5.21
C ASP A 145 14.27 5.02 6.41
N HIS A 146 13.56 6.03 6.93
CA HIS A 146 14.12 6.98 7.89
C HIS A 146 13.15 7.29 9.04
N HIS A 147 13.63 7.02 10.26
CA HIS A 147 13.01 7.32 11.56
C HIS A 147 12.00 6.29 12.06
N THR A 148 12.44 5.04 12.24
CA THR A 148 11.71 4.09 13.09
C THR A 148 11.55 4.67 14.50
N PRO A 149 10.32 4.84 15.01
CA PRO A 149 10.12 5.03 16.44
C PRO A 149 10.75 3.83 17.16
N GLN A 150 11.50 4.07 18.24
CA GLN A 150 12.19 3.04 19.05
C GLN A 150 11.26 1.93 19.60
N SER A 151 9.95 2.00 19.34
CA SER A 151 8.92 1.16 19.93
C SER A 151 8.74 -0.20 19.25
N VAL A 152 9.20 -0.40 18.01
CA VAL A 152 8.93 -1.65 17.28
C VAL A 152 10.19 -2.49 17.25
N ARG A 153 10.19 -3.54 18.08
CA ARG A 153 11.25 -4.55 18.09
C ARG A 153 11.07 -5.43 16.86
N ASP A 154 11.90 -5.20 15.84
CA ASP A 154 12.07 -6.04 14.65
C ASP A 154 10.84 -6.16 13.73
N PRO A 155 10.61 -5.16 12.86
CA PRO A 155 9.49 -5.19 11.92
C PRO A 155 9.61 -6.29 10.86
N LEU A 156 10.81 -6.77 10.55
CA LEU A 156 10.98 -7.87 9.59
C LEU A 156 10.47 -9.18 10.17
N ASN A 157 10.78 -9.47 11.44
CA ASN A 157 10.22 -10.63 12.13
C ASN A 157 8.69 -10.58 12.23
N ILE A 158 8.11 -9.40 12.49
CA ILE A 158 6.64 -9.22 12.47
C ILE A 158 6.08 -9.56 11.08
N ARG A 159 6.72 -9.06 10.02
CA ARG A 159 6.32 -9.36 8.64
C ARG A 159 6.40 -10.85 8.35
N ASP A 160 7.48 -11.51 8.71
CA ASP A 160 7.67 -12.94 8.42
C ASP A 160 6.61 -13.78 9.16
N GLN A 161 6.31 -13.48 10.42
CA GLN A 161 5.22 -14.13 11.16
C GLN A 161 3.84 -13.89 10.52
N LEU A 162 3.59 -12.68 10.01
CA LEU A 162 2.35 -12.37 9.30
C LEU A 162 2.22 -13.17 8.01
N LEU A 163 3.31 -13.29 7.25
CA LEU A 163 3.34 -14.06 6.02
C LEU A 163 3.10 -15.55 6.29
N ASP A 164 3.73 -16.12 7.32
CA ASP A 164 3.49 -17.51 7.73
C ASP A 164 2.01 -17.76 8.08
N ASN A 165 1.37 -16.81 8.79
CA ASN A 165 -0.05 -16.92 9.13
C ASN A 165 -0.94 -16.81 7.89
N LEU A 166 -0.65 -15.88 6.97
CA LEU A 166 -1.39 -15.75 5.72
C LEU A 166 -1.26 -17.00 4.84
N GLU A 167 -0.07 -17.59 4.75
CA GLU A 167 0.15 -18.83 4.00
C GLU A 167 -0.65 -20.02 4.57
N GLN A 168 -0.88 -20.05 5.88
CA GLN A 168 -1.73 -21.05 6.53
C GLN A 168 -3.22 -20.76 6.34
N ALA A 169 -3.62 -19.48 6.36
CA ALA A 169 -5.01 -19.04 6.24
C ALA A 169 -5.59 -19.26 4.83
N ILE A 170 -4.81 -18.91 3.79
CA ILE A 170 -5.26 -18.86 2.40
C ILE A 170 -5.85 -20.19 1.89
N PRO A 171 -5.23 -21.37 2.12
CA PRO A 171 -5.79 -22.64 1.63
C PRO A 171 -7.13 -23.02 2.26
N ALA A 172 -7.42 -22.52 3.48
CA ALA A 172 -8.65 -22.81 4.21
C ALA A 172 -9.71 -21.70 4.10
N ALA A 173 -9.39 -20.59 3.42
CA ALA A 173 -10.26 -19.43 3.33
C ALA A 173 -11.51 -19.68 2.48
N ASN A 174 -12.62 -19.02 2.85
CA ASN A 174 -13.80 -18.99 1.98
C ASN A 174 -13.48 -18.23 0.68
N PRO A 175 -14.14 -18.57 -0.45
CA PRO A 175 -13.92 -17.88 -1.72
C PRO A 175 -14.12 -16.36 -1.65
N ASP A 176 -15.04 -15.88 -0.81
CA ASP A 176 -15.33 -14.45 -0.64
C ASP A 176 -14.23 -13.70 0.15
N ASP A 177 -13.50 -14.42 1.01
CA ASP A 177 -12.46 -13.88 1.89
C ASP A 177 -11.07 -13.93 1.24
N LEU A 178 -10.89 -14.87 0.31
CA LEU A 178 -9.64 -15.15 -0.38
C LEU A 178 -9.03 -13.91 -1.05
N PRO A 179 -9.79 -13.00 -1.71
CA PRO A 179 -9.22 -11.80 -2.30
C PRO A 179 -8.51 -10.90 -1.29
N VAL A 180 -9.10 -10.70 -0.12
CA VAL A 180 -8.56 -9.82 0.93
C VAL A 180 -7.25 -10.39 1.48
N LEU A 181 -7.21 -11.70 1.74
CA LEU A 181 -6.02 -12.36 2.26
C LEU A 181 -4.88 -12.40 1.24
N LEU A 182 -5.20 -12.66 -0.04
CA LEU A 182 -4.20 -12.67 -1.11
C LEU A 182 -3.66 -11.27 -1.41
N GLU A 183 -4.52 -10.24 -1.42
CA GLU A 183 -4.09 -8.85 -1.58
C GLU A 183 -3.16 -8.44 -0.43
N THR A 184 -3.54 -8.76 0.81
CA THR A 184 -2.69 -8.54 2.00
C THR A 184 -1.34 -9.24 1.87
N LEU A 185 -1.32 -10.50 1.43
CA LEU A 185 -0.09 -11.24 1.17
C LEU A 185 0.77 -10.53 0.10
N MET A 186 0.16 -10.05 -0.99
CA MET A 186 0.90 -9.39 -2.06
C MET A 186 1.46 -8.01 -1.65
N ILE A 187 0.75 -7.28 -0.79
CA ILE A 187 1.21 -6.01 -0.22
C ILE A 187 2.44 -6.23 0.65
N LEU A 188 2.42 -7.25 1.52
CA LEU A 188 3.44 -7.44 2.55
C LEU A 188 4.62 -8.33 2.13
N ALA A 189 4.40 -9.31 1.25
CA ALA A 189 5.44 -10.28 0.92
C ALA A 189 6.58 -9.63 0.11
N PRO A 190 7.85 -9.98 0.32
CA PRO A 190 8.92 -9.57 -0.59
C PRO A 190 8.73 -10.22 -1.98
N LEU A 191 9.39 -9.68 -3.02
CA LEU A 191 9.28 -10.17 -4.40
C LEU A 191 9.69 -11.63 -4.56
N ASP A 192 10.74 -12.04 -3.86
CA ASP A 192 11.33 -13.37 -3.93
C ASP A 192 10.58 -14.42 -3.09
N HIS A 193 9.54 -14.00 -2.37
CA HIS A 193 8.73 -14.86 -1.52
C HIS A 193 8.11 -16.03 -2.28
N ARG A 194 8.09 -17.21 -1.65
CA ARG A 194 7.67 -18.47 -2.30
C ARG A 194 6.22 -18.41 -2.78
N SER A 195 5.30 -17.91 -1.96
CA SER A 195 3.88 -17.87 -2.35
C SER A 195 3.62 -16.90 -3.51
N ILE A 196 4.39 -15.83 -3.66
CA ILE A 196 4.31 -14.91 -4.81
C ILE A 196 4.75 -15.62 -6.08
N LYS A 197 5.88 -16.33 -6.03
CA LYS A 197 6.34 -17.19 -7.13
C LYS A 197 5.31 -18.27 -7.48
N ASN A 198 4.61 -18.82 -6.49
CA ASN A 198 3.57 -19.83 -6.70
C ASN A 198 2.30 -19.28 -7.37
N LEU A 199 1.92 -18.02 -7.09
CA LEU A 199 0.79 -17.35 -7.73
C LEU A 199 1.06 -17.10 -9.23
N LEU A 200 2.33 -16.89 -9.61
CA LEU A 200 2.74 -16.64 -10.98
C LEU A 200 2.91 -17.91 -11.84
N ARG A 201 2.85 -19.10 -11.23
CA ARG A 201 2.99 -20.38 -11.96
C ARG A 201 1.69 -20.74 -12.71
N PRO A 202 1.79 -21.30 -13.93
CA PRO A 202 0.63 -21.76 -14.66
C PRO A 202 0.08 -23.05 -14.04
N ALA A 203 -1.08 -22.99 -13.39
CA ALA A 203 -1.87 -24.18 -13.03
C ALA A 203 -3.30 -23.78 -12.59
N PRO A 204 -4.33 -24.59 -12.96
CA PRO A 204 -5.72 -24.32 -12.58
C PRO A 204 -5.89 -24.56 -11.08
N ASP A 205 -6.05 -23.47 -10.34
CA ASP A 205 -6.23 -23.45 -8.89
C ASP A 205 -7.02 -22.19 -8.52
N PRO A 206 -8.12 -22.29 -7.74
CA PRO A 206 -8.91 -21.12 -7.33
C PRO A 206 -8.06 -20.02 -6.67
N ILE A 207 -7.01 -20.39 -5.93
CA ILE A 207 -6.10 -19.43 -5.30
C ILE A 207 -5.33 -18.64 -6.35
N ARG A 208 -4.86 -19.29 -7.41
CA ARG A 208 -4.15 -18.62 -8.51
C ARG A 208 -5.08 -17.78 -9.36
N ALA A 209 -6.31 -18.24 -9.61
CA ALA A 209 -7.32 -17.47 -10.33
C ALA A 209 -7.67 -16.18 -9.57
N ALA A 210 -7.85 -16.26 -8.24
CA ALA A 210 -8.05 -15.09 -7.39
C ALA A 210 -6.81 -14.17 -7.39
N GLY A 211 -5.60 -14.73 -7.29
CA GLY A 211 -4.35 -13.97 -7.38
C GLY A 211 -4.19 -13.24 -8.71
N GLU A 212 -4.51 -13.89 -9.83
CA GLU A 212 -4.51 -13.26 -11.16
C GLU A 212 -5.51 -12.11 -11.24
N LYS A 213 -6.72 -12.31 -10.72
CA LYS A 213 -7.74 -11.26 -10.66
C LYS A 213 -7.23 -10.04 -9.88
N ILE A 214 -6.64 -10.24 -8.71
CA ILE A 214 -6.10 -9.14 -7.91
C ILE A 214 -4.95 -8.44 -8.63
N MET A 215 -4.03 -9.17 -9.28
CA MET A 215 -2.95 -8.54 -10.04
C MET A 215 -3.46 -7.70 -11.23
N MET A 216 -4.58 -8.11 -11.83
CA MET A 216 -5.24 -7.39 -12.92
C MET A 216 -6.05 -6.18 -12.45
N GLU A 217 -6.64 -6.21 -11.27
CA GLU A 217 -7.65 -5.23 -10.82
C GLU A 217 -7.20 -4.35 -9.64
N SER A 218 -6.21 -4.78 -8.85
CA SER A 218 -5.83 -4.04 -7.63
C SER A 218 -5.22 -2.68 -7.98
N THR A 219 -5.70 -1.67 -7.26
CA THR A 219 -5.24 -0.28 -7.31
C THR A 219 -4.17 0.02 -6.25
N HIS A 220 -3.77 -0.98 -5.45
CA HIS A 220 -2.80 -0.78 -4.38
C HIS A 220 -1.37 -0.62 -4.93
N PRO A 221 -0.62 0.45 -4.57
CA PRO A 221 0.72 0.73 -5.11
C PRO A 221 1.71 -0.42 -4.92
N ALA A 222 1.72 -1.06 -3.73
CA ALA A 222 2.58 -2.21 -3.46
C ALA A 222 2.39 -3.37 -4.46
N VAL A 223 1.13 -3.69 -4.81
CA VAL A 223 0.81 -4.77 -5.75
C VAL A 223 1.26 -4.40 -7.16
N MET A 224 0.97 -3.17 -7.60
CA MET A 224 1.42 -2.67 -8.91
C MET A 224 2.95 -2.68 -9.01
N SER A 225 3.64 -2.11 -8.01
CA SER A 225 5.11 -2.08 -7.96
C SER A 225 5.67 -3.48 -8.09
N LYS A 226 5.07 -4.45 -7.41
CA LYS A 226 5.48 -5.85 -7.47
C LYS A 226 5.44 -6.42 -8.88
N ILE A 227 4.32 -6.22 -9.57
CA ILE A 227 4.11 -6.71 -10.93
C ILE A 227 5.17 -6.13 -11.87
N ILE A 228 5.47 -4.85 -11.71
CA ILE A 228 6.42 -4.12 -12.56
C ILE A 228 7.87 -4.51 -12.22
N GLU A 229 8.24 -4.58 -10.94
CA GLU A 229 9.58 -4.97 -10.48
C GLU A 229 9.95 -6.40 -10.85
N LEU A 230 8.97 -7.28 -11.10
CA LEU A 230 9.23 -8.62 -11.65
C LEU A 230 9.97 -8.58 -13.00
N MET A 231 9.92 -7.45 -13.71
CA MET A 231 10.64 -7.24 -14.97
C MET A 231 12.16 -7.03 -14.77
N ALA A 232 12.60 -6.79 -13.54
CA ALA A 232 14.03 -6.66 -13.19
C ALA A 232 14.76 -8.02 -13.11
N TYR A 233 14.03 -9.13 -12.96
CA TYR A 233 14.62 -10.47 -12.88
C TYR A 233 15.20 -10.92 -14.23
N ASP A 234 16.18 -11.83 -14.18
CA ASP A 234 16.83 -12.40 -15.39
C ASP A 234 15.83 -12.94 -16.41
N SER A 235 14.71 -13.49 -15.94
CA SER A 235 13.58 -13.89 -16.78
C SER A 235 12.27 -13.57 -16.07
N ALA A 236 11.57 -12.54 -16.54
CA ALA A 236 10.28 -12.16 -15.99
C ALA A 236 9.26 -13.29 -16.20
N PRO A 237 8.47 -13.64 -15.17
CA PRO A 237 7.37 -14.59 -15.31
C PRO A 237 6.41 -14.16 -16.41
N LEU A 238 6.03 -15.09 -17.29
CA LEU A 238 5.14 -14.78 -18.43
C LEU A 238 3.84 -14.12 -17.97
N LYS A 239 3.32 -14.52 -16.81
CA LYS A 239 2.11 -13.94 -16.22
C LYS A 239 2.27 -12.45 -15.90
N ALA A 240 3.41 -12.00 -15.37
CA ALA A 240 3.67 -10.58 -15.12
C ALA A 240 3.69 -9.77 -16.42
N VAL A 241 4.34 -10.31 -17.46
CA VAL A 241 4.32 -9.71 -18.81
C VAL A 241 2.88 -9.60 -19.33
N GLN A 242 2.08 -10.67 -19.22
CA GLN A 242 0.67 -10.67 -19.63
C GLN A 242 -0.18 -9.67 -18.86
N ILE A 243 0.05 -9.49 -17.56
CA ILE A 243 -0.66 -8.49 -16.74
C ILE A 243 -0.34 -7.08 -17.23
N ILE A 244 0.95 -6.75 -17.43
CA ILE A 244 1.37 -5.44 -17.95
C ILE A 244 0.76 -5.17 -19.32
N ARG A 245 0.70 -6.19 -20.20
CA ARG A 245 0.07 -6.09 -21.52
C ARG A 245 -1.42 -5.78 -21.46
N ARG A 246 -2.13 -6.39 -20.51
CA ARG A 246 -3.60 -6.41 -20.47
C ARG A 246 -4.22 -5.30 -19.64
N ARG A 247 -3.53 -4.79 -18.62
CA ARG A 247 -4.08 -3.72 -17.78
C ARG A 247 -4.24 -2.43 -18.59
N THR A 248 -5.38 -1.78 -18.39
CA THR A 248 -5.75 -0.55 -19.09
C THR A 248 -6.11 0.60 -18.16
N ASP A 249 -6.10 0.37 -16.85
CA ASP A 249 -6.48 1.39 -15.88
C ASP A 249 -5.43 2.51 -15.79
N PRO A 250 -5.87 3.80 -15.76
CA PRO A 250 -4.95 4.95 -15.79
C PRO A 250 -3.97 5.00 -14.62
N GLU A 251 -4.41 4.54 -13.45
CA GLU A 251 -3.62 4.45 -12.23
C GLU A 251 -2.42 3.53 -12.43
N PHE A 252 -2.64 2.31 -12.93
CA PHE A 252 -1.56 1.38 -13.26
C PHE A 252 -0.66 1.89 -14.39
N VAL A 253 -1.21 2.48 -15.46
CA VAL A 253 -0.40 3.01 -16.57
C VAL A 253 0.54 4.09 -16.05
N SER A 254 0.02 5.03 -15.26
CA SER A 254 0.84 6.09 -14.64
C SER A 254 1.88 5.51 -13.68
N HIS A 255 1.53 4.49 -12.90
CA HIS A 255 2.45 3.83 -11.97
C HIS A 255 3.55 3.06 -12.70
N LEU A 256 3.22 2.34 -13.77
CA LEU A 256 4.16 1.67 -14.67
C LEU A 256 5.19 2.66 -15.22
N ILE A 257 4.74 3.77 -15.82
CA ILE A 257 5.61 4.79 -16.39
C ILE A 257 6.50 5.43 -15.32
N ARG A 258 5.96 5.65 -14.11
CA ARG A 258 6.72 6.20 -12.98
C ARG A 258 7.79 5.25 -12.46
N LEU A 259 7.53 3.95 -12.43
CA LEU A 259 8.44 2.99 -11.80
C LEU A 259 9.56 2.53 -12.73
N ILE A 260 9.40 2.71 -14.04
CA ILE A 260 10.46 2.40 -15.01
C ILE A 260 11.71 3.27 -14.73
N PRO A 261 12.88 2.64 -14.54
CA PRO A 261 14.10 3.38 -14.30
C PRO A 261 14.52 4.15 -15.56
N ALA A 262 15.07 5.36 -15.38
CA ALA A 262 15.53 6.19 -16.50
C ALA A 262 16.58 5.49 -17.38
N ARG A 263 17.35 4.56 -16.80
CA ARG A 263 18.26 3.67 -17.51
C ARG A 263 17.90 2.23 -17.18
N LEU A 264 17.43 1.49 -18.18
CA LEU A 264 17.11 0.08 -18.02
C LEU A 264 18.38 -0.75 -17.81
N THR A 265 18.31 -1.74 -16.92
CA THR A 265 19.30 -2.82 -16.90
C THR A 265 19.05 -3.77 -18.07
N GLN A 266 20.01 -4.65 -18.37
CA GLN A 266 19.84 -5.63 -19.44
C GLN A 266 18.61 -6.52 -19.24
N ASN A 267 18.31 -6.88 -17.98
CA ASN A 267 17.14 -7.70 -17.64
C ASN A 267 15.83 -6.96 -17.96
N TRP A 268 15.72 -5.71 -17.51
CA TRP A 268 14.58 -4.86 -17.83
C TRP A 268 14.37 -4.74 -19.34
N PHE A 269 15.43 -4.43 -20.08
CA PHE A 269 15.40 -4.31 -21.54
C PHE A 269 14.90 -5.60 -22.20
N ASN A 270 15.53 -6.74 -21.89
CA ASN A 270 15.16 -8.04 -22.44
C ASN A 270 13.70 -8.40 -22.15
N ASN A 271 13.22 -8.10 -20.93
CA ASN A 271 11.85 -8.39 -20.54
C ASN A 271 10.84 -7.45 -21.19
N PHE A 272 11.12 -6.15 -21.30
CA PHE A 272 10.24 -5.19 -21.99
C PHE A 272 10.16 -5.47 -23.49
N LYS A 273 11.24 -5.95 -24.13
CA LYS A 273 11.19 -6.37 -25.53
C LYS A 273 10.29 -7.57 -25.80
N ARG A 274 9.85 -8.30 -24.77
CA ARG A 274 8.83 -9.37 -24.89
C ARG A 274 7.40 -8.83 -24.92
N ILE A 275 7.21 -7.53 -24.68
CA ILE A 275 5.91 -6.84 -24.77
C ILE A 275 5.75 -6.34 -26.21
N ASP A 276 4.99 -7.11 -26.98
CA ASP A 276 4.63 -6.86 -28.38
C ASP A 276 3.31 -6.08 -28.54
N SER A 277 2.52 -5.95 -27.47
CA SER A 277 1.28 -5.17 -27.46
C SER A 277 0.98 -4.63 -26.06
N LEU A 278 0.34 -3.47 -25.99
CA LEU A 278 -0.17 -2.90 -24.75
C LEU A 278 -1.63 -2.51 -25.01
N ASN A 279 -2.59 -3.15 -24.34
CA ASN A 279 -4.01 -2.97 -24.65
C ASN A 279 -4.47 -1.52 -24.51
N TRP A 280 -3.89 -0.76 -23.57
CA TRP A 280 -4.22 0.65 -23.39
C TRP A 280 -3.73 1.54 -24.53
N LEU A 281 -2.84 1.04 -25.40
CA LEU A 281 -2.47 1.73 -26.61
C LEU A 281 -3.58 1.73 -27.65
N GLU A 282 -4.56 0.84 -27.62
CA GLU A 282 -5.68 0.84 -28.57
C GLU A 282 -6.38 2.21 -28.62
N ASN A 283 -6.58 2.82 -27.45
CA ASN A 283 -7.09 4.17 -27.22
C ASN A 283 -6.00 5.12 -26.70
N SER A 284 -4.82 5.10 -27.33
CA SER A 284 -3.64 5.81 -26.83
C SER A 284 -3.86 7.29 -26.58
N GLU A 285 -4.70 7.99 -27.36
CA GLU A 285 -4.94 9.43 -27.20
C GLU A 285 -5.61 9.74 -25.86
N GLU A 286 -6.72 9.06 -25.55
CA GLU A 286 -7.46 9.21 -24.28
C GLU A 286 -6.59 8.86 -23.08
N VAL A 287 -5.79 7.80 -23.18
CA VAL A 287 -4.89 7.40 -22.09
C VAL A 287 -3.76 8.40 -21.93
N CYS A 288 -3.18 8.89 -23.02
CA CYS A 288 -2.09 9.86 -22.96
C CYS A 288 -2.53 11.19 -22.34
N GLU A 289 -3.76 11.64 -22.59
CA GLU A 289 -4.33 12.83 -21.95
C GLU A 289 -4.42 12.73 -20.42
N GLN A 290 -4.54 11.52 -19.89
CA GLN A 290 -4.62 11.26 -18.45
C GLN A 290 -3.24 11.13 -17.79
N ILE A 291 -2.16 11.04 -18.58
CA ILE A 291 -0.80 10.94 -18.06
C ILE A 291 -0.31 12.33 -17.64
N PRO A 292 0.17 12.52 -16.39
CA PRO A 292 0.72 13.80 -15.96
C PRO A 292 1.93 14.22 -16.83
N PRO A 293 2.09 15.52 -17.16
CA PRO A 293 3.20 15.99 -18.00
C PRO A 293 4.60 15.59 -17.53
N ALA A 294 4.80 15.48 -16.22
CA ALA A 294 6.04 15.02 -15.60
C ALA A 294 6.45 13.57 -15.98
N LEU A 295 5.52 12.78 -16.54
CA LEU A 295 5.75 11.39 -16.95
C LEU A 295 5.91 11.23 -18.48
N HIS A 296 5.65 12.27 -19.29
CA HIS A 296 5.69 12.16 -20.75
C HIS A 296 7.05 11.70 -21.30
N LEU A 297 8.17 12.16 -20.73
CA LEU A 297 9.49 11.70 -21.16
C LEU A 297 9.68 10.20 -20.90
N ARG A 298 9.22 9.72 -19.74
CA ARG A 298 9.29 8.29 -19.38
C ARG A 298 8.35 7.43 -20.23
N LEU A 299 7.21 7.98 -20.64
CA LEU A 299 6.33 7.34 -21.61
C LEU A 299 7.07 7.11 -22.94
N VAL A 300 7.73 8.14 -23.48
CA VAL A 300 8.54 8.01 -24.71
C VAL A 300 9.58 6.91 -24.58
N HIS A 301 10.28 6.85 -23.43
CA HIS A 301 11.22 5.77 -23.16
C HIS A 301 10.53 4.40 -23.13
N LEU A 302 9.45 4.21 -22.37
CA LEU A 302 8.71 2.95 -22.32
C LEU A 302 8.31 2.46 -23.72
N ILE A 303 7.74 3.32 -24.56
CA ILE A 303 7.30 2.94 -25.91
C ILE A 303 8.50 2.54 -26.80
N SER A 304 9.65 3.19 -26.63
CA SER A 304 10.87 2.87 -27.38
C SER A 304 11.50 1.53 -26.96
N GLU A 305 11.35 1.18 -25.69
CA GLU A 305 11.96 -0.01 -25.09
C GLU A 305 11.09 -1.28 -25.23
N THR A 306 9.81 -1.13 -25.53
CA THR A 306 8.93 -2.26 -25.86
C THR A 306 9.09 -2.71 -27.33
N ASN A 307 8.37 -3.76 -27.72
CA ASN A 307 8.27 -4.26 -29.10
C ASN A 307 6.87 -4.07 -29.67
N VAL A 308 6.15 -3.04 -29.21
CA VAL A 308 4.84 -2.65 -29.76
C VAL A 308 4.97 -2.31 -31.24
N SER A 309 3.86 -2.43 -31.97
CA SER A 309 3.85 -2.19 -33.41
C SER A 309 4.34 -0.79 -33.77
N ASP A 310 4.96 -0.65 -34.94
CA ASP A 310 5.40 0.67 -35.40
C ASP A 310 4.21 1.63 -35.49
N PHE A 311 3.03 1.16 -35.88
CA PHE A 311 1.81 1.97 -35.90
C PHE A 311 1.46 2.56 -34.53
N GLU A 312 1.41 1.74 -33.48
CA GLU A 312 1.13 2.21 -32.11
C GLU A 312 2.23 3.16 -31.62
N ARG A 313 3.50 2.82 -31.89
CA ARG A 313 4.65 3.67 -31.55
C ARG A 313 4.54 5.05 -32.19
N HIS A 314 4.27 5.11 -33.49
CA HIS A 314 4.10 6.37 -34.22
C HIS A 314 2.94 7.19 -33.64
N ARG A 315 1.81 6.55 -33.35
CA ARG A 315 0.64 7.22 -32.79
C ARG A 315 0.95 7.90 -31.45
N VAL A 316 1.58 7.18 -30.51
CA VAL A 316 1.95 7.77 -29.22
C VAL A 316 2.98 8.87 -29.37
N LEU A 317 4.05 8.65 -30.14
CA LEU A 317 5.10 9.66 -30.30
C LEU A 317 4.58 10.92 -31.00
N THR A 318 3.67 10.78 -31.97
CA THR A 318 3.00 11.91 -32.62
C THR A 318 2.14 12.69 -31.63
N TRP A 319 1.41 12.00 -30.75
CA TRP A 319 0.65 12.65 -29.68
C TRP A 319 1.58 13.41 -28.73
N VAL A 320 2.71 12.81 -28.33
CA VAL A 320 3.70 13.45 -27.45
C VAL A 320 4.34 14.67 -28.11
N MET A 321 4.63 14.65 -29.41
CA MET A 321 5.14 15.84 -30.12
C MET A 321 4.15 17.01 -30.05
N LYS A 322 2.84 16.73 -30.18
CA LYS A 322 1.80 17.77 -30.13
C LYS A 322 1.55 18.26 -28.70
N ASN A 323 1.30 17.34 -27.77
CA ASN A 323 0.72 17.63 -26.45
C ASN A 323 1.70 17.43 -25.29
N GLY A 324 2.89 16.90 -25.55
CA GLY A 324 3.86 16.48 -24.53
C GLY A 324 4.60 17.64 -23.85
N ALA A 325 5.30 17.33 -22.76
CA ALA A 325 6.21 18.29 -22.13
C ALA A 325 7.42 18.56 -23.04
N PRO A 326 8.10 19.72 -22.94
CA PRO A 326 9.18 20.10 -23.85
C PRO A 326 10.28 19.03 -24.02
N GLU A 327 10.72 18.42 -22.92
CA GLU A 327 11.74 17.35 -22.94
C GLU A 327 11.24 16.10 -23.67
N ALA A 328 9.97 15.76 -23.50
CA ALA A 328 9.33 14.62 -24.15
C ALA A 328 9.14 14.87 -25.66
N ARG A 329 8.77 16.10 -26.06
CA ARG A 329 8.68 16.49 -27.48
C ARG A 329 10.02 16.31 -28.18
N SER A 330 11.10 16.82 -27.59
CA SER A 330 12.47 16.66 -28.11
C SER A 330 12.90 15.19 -28.21
N ALA A 331 12.56 14.36 -27.23
CA ALA A 331 12.85 12.93 -27.27
C ALA A 331 12.04 12.21 -28.36
N ALA A 332 10.74 12.49 -28.46
CA ALA A 332 9.86 11.92 -29.48
C ALA A 332 10.28 12.33 -30.90
N THR A 333 10.68 13.58 -31.09
CA THR A 333 11.20 14.11 -32.37
C THR A 333 12.40 13.33 -32.85
N ARG A 334 13.38 13.09 -31.96
CA ARG A 334 14.58 12.32 -32.29
C ARG A 334 14.22 10.92 -32.78
N ILE A 335 13.36 10.22 -32.04
CA ILE A 335 12.97 8.85 -32.37
C ILE A 335 12.15 8.80 -33.66
N LEU A 336 11.20 9.71 -33.85
CA LEU A 336 10.38 9.75 -35.06
C LEU A 336 11.18 10.18 -36.30
N SER A 337 12.19 11.05 -36.16
CA SER A 337 13.01 11.50 -37.30
C SER A 337 13.80 10.36 -37.95
N GLU A 338 14.10 9.31 -37.18
CA GLU A 338 14.76 8.10 -37.70
C GLU A 338 13.82 7.25 -38.57
N VAL A 339 12.50 7.44 -38.45
CA VAL A 339 11.49 6.60 -39.11
C VAL A 339 10.66 7.36 -40.15
N ASP A 340 10.19 8.56 -39.84
CA ASP A 340 9.37 9.42 -40.71
C ASP A 340 9.74 10.90 -40.54
N ASN A 341 10.83 11.30 -41.21
CA ASN A 341 11.32 12.68 -41.17
C ASN A 341 10.33 13.70 -41.78
N SER A 342 9.49 13.30 -42.74
CA SER A 342 8.50 14.19 -43.36
C SER A 342 7.41 14.60 -42.37
N LEU A 343 6.82 13.63 -41.66
CA LEU A 343 5.82 13.90 -40.64
C LEU A 343 6.38 14.80 -39.53
N VAL A 344 7.63 14.55 -39.13
CA VAL A 344 8.30 15.37 -38.12
C VAL A 344 8.46 16.82 -38.59
N GLN A 345 8.88 17.04 -39.84
CA GLN A 345 9.00 18.39 -40.42
C GLN A 345 7.66 19.12 -40.44
N ASP A 346 6.58 18.45 -40.86
CA ASP A 346 5.24 19.04 -40.88
C ASP A 346 4.78 19.45 -39.47
N LEU A 347 5.01 18.58 -38.47
CA LEU A 347 4.67 18.87 -37.08
C LEU A 347 5.50 20.02 -36.49
N VAL A 348 6.79 20.08 -36.79
CA VAL A 348 7.68 21.17 -36.37
C VAL A 348 7.24 22.49 -37.01
N MET A 349 6.96 22.51 -38.31
CA MET A 349 6.47 23.71 -39.01
C MET A 349 5.16 24.21 -38.42
N ASN A 350 4.21 23.32 -38.14
CA ASN A 350 2.97 23.69 -37.43
C ASN A 350 3.25 24.23 -36.02
N GLY A 351 4.28 23.71 -35.34
CA GLY A 351 4.71 24.18 -34.02
C GLY A 351 5.26 25.61 -34.03
N ILE A 352 5.94 26.03 -35.11
CA ILE A 352 6.45 27.40 -35.27
C ILE A 352 5.30 28.42 -35.29
N GLU A 353 4.17 28.03 -35.86
CA GLU A 353 2.94 28.85 -35.96
C GLU A 353 2.03 28.73 -34.72
N SER A 354 2.42 27.94 -33.71
CA SER A 354 1.63 27.72 -32.50
C SER A 354 1.53 28.99 -31.65
N GLY A 355 0.36 29.20 -31.04
CA GLY A 355 0.14 30.25 -30.04
C GLY A 355 0.67 29.90 -28.64
N GLU A 356 1.12 28.67 -28.43
CA GLU A 356 1.71 28.24 -27.15
C GLU A 356 3.23 28.46 -27.14
N GLU A 357 3.72 29.30 -26.22
CA GLU A 357 5.14 29.68 -26.14
C GLU A 357 6.07 28.46 -26.01
N GLU A 358 5.68 27.43 -25.24
CA GLU A 358 6.49 26.22 -25.08
C GLU A 358 6.57 25.36 -26.35
N VAL A 359 5.50 25.32 -27.15
CA VAL A 359 5.47 24.60 -28.43
C VAL A 359 6.35 25.32 -29.44
N GLN A 360 6.19 26.64 -29.54
CA GLN A 360 6.97 27.46 -30.46
C GLN A 360 8.46 27.41 -30.11
N ALA A 361 8.81 27.53 -28.82
CA ALA A 361 10.18 27.40 -28.35
C ALA A 361 10.78 26.04 -28.75
N TRP A 362 10.08 24.94 -28.46
CA TRP A 362 10.53 23.60 -28.89
C TRP A 362 10.76 23.52 -30.40
N ALA A 363 9.80 23.98 -31.21
CA ALA A 363 9.86 23.91 -32.66
C ALA A 363 11.05 24.69 -33.24
N THR A 364 11.40 25.85 -32.67
CA THR A 364 12.58 26.62 -33.09
C THR A 364 13.92 26.01 -32.70
N THR A 365 13.94 25.03 -31.79
CA THR A 365 15.16 24.32 -31.37
C THR A 365 15.42 23.01 -32.13
N GLN A 366 14.44 22.54 -32.90
CA GLN A 366 14.62 21.39 -33.80
C GLN A 366 15.32 21.85 -35.08
#